data_AF-A0AAD7AFK9-F1
#
_entry.id   AF-A0AAD7AFK9-F1
#
_cell.length_a   1.000
_cell.length_b   1.000
_cell.length_c   1.000
_cell.angle_alpha   90.00
_cell.angle_beta   90.00
_cell.angle_gamma   90.00
#
_symmetry.space_group_name_H-M   'P 1'
#
loop_
_entity.id
_entity.type
_entity.pdbx_description
1 polymer ?
#
loop_
_entity_poly.entity_id
_entity_poly.type
_entity_poly.pdbx_seq_one_letter_code
_entity_poly.pdbx_strand_id
1 'polypeptide(L)'
;MLEKTPLAPNLSRTAKQLYATPPRFVTMIGAAAIDKLAEVSPGGRRCILTNEEYPRIAIEAAHLLPRATKPRLLTILELAFNLKYKQLHIDTTRNLVYLRADIHRSFNHDGFLLLPTRKDLQRVIDFTLSENEPTKTYKEVRRLRLSISRPQ
;
A
#
# COMPACT_ATOMS: atom_id res chain seq x y z
N MET A 1 39.55 -11.40 40.99
CA MET A 1 38.48 -12.02 40.20
C MET A 1 37.55 -10.93 39.70
N LEU A 2 37.50 -10.76 38.38
CA LEU A 2 36.34 -10.31 37.58
C LEU A 2 36.87 -10.18 36.14
N GLU A 3 36.84 -11.32 35.45
CA GLU A 3 37.05 -11.39 34.01
C GLU A 3 35.94 -10.58 33.31
N LYS A 4 36.31 -9.64 32.44
CA LYS A 4 35.40 -9.08 31.44
C LYS A 4 35.82 -9.63 30.09
N THR A 5 35.09 -10.63 29.64
CA THR A 5 35.12 -11.20 28.30
C THR A 5 34.77 -10.14 27.24
N PRO A 6 35.22 -10.33 25.99
CA PRO A 6 35.31 -9.29 24.98
C PRO A 6 33.96 -9.02 24.29
N LEU A 7 33.68 -7.74 24.00
CA LEU A 7 32.64 -7.36 23.04
C LEU A 7 33.03 -7.84 21.63
N ALA A 8 32.36 -8.90 21.16
CA ALA A 8 32.25 -9.21 19.75
C ALA A 8 31.14 -8.35 19.09
N PRO A 9 30.99 -8.38 17.76
CA PRO A 9 31.85 -7.67 16.82
C PRO A 9 31.06 -6.62 16.02
N ASN A 10 31.80 -5.77 15.31
CA ASN A 10 31.37 -4.89 14.23
C ASN A 10 30.11 -5.38 13.50
N LEU A 11 28.93 -4.86 13.89
CA LEU A 11 27.75 -4.89 13.06
C LEU A 11 28.01 -3.92 11.91
N SER A 12 28.28 -4.52 10.76
CA SER A 12 28.57 -3.84 9.52
C SER A 12 27.62 -2.66 9.30
N ARG A 13 28.23 -1.55 8.91
CA ARG A 13 27.62 -0.25 8.60
C ARG A 13 26.60 -0.29 7.44
N THR A 14 26.23 -1.49 6.98
CA THR A 14 25.42 -1.80 5.80
C THR A 14 23.98 -2.22 6.09
N ALA A 15 23.54 -2.28 7.36
CA ALA A 15 22.16 -2.68 7.71
C ALA A 15 21.22 -1.52 8.10
N LYS A 16 21.54 -0.26 7.75
CA LYS A 16 20.73 0.92 8.15
C LYS A 16 20.05 1.70 7.01
N GLN A 17 20.00 1.16 5.80
CA GLN A 17 19.55 1.93 4.64
C GLN A 17 18.70 1.12 3.66
N LEU A 18 17.60 0.54 4.14
CA LEU A 18 16.63 -0.12 3.25
C LEU A 18 15.18 0.34 3.39
N TYR A 19 14.87 1.22 4.36
CA TYR A 19 13.51 1.75 4.56
C TYR A 19 13.45 3.22 4.99
N ALA A 20 14.59 3.92 5.02
CA ALA A 20 14.61 5.36 5.32
C ALA A 20 14.12 6.13 4.10
N THR A 21 12.87 6.57 4.18
CA THR A 21 12.25 7.72 3.52
C THR A 21 12.54 7.83 2.02
N PRO A 22 11.55 7.62 1.12
CA PRO A 22 11.79 8.05 -0.25
C PRO A 22 12.13 9.56 -0.20
N PRO A 23 13.11 10.02 -1.00
CA PRO A 23 13.57 11.39 -0.97
C PRO A 23 12.36 12.34 -1.04
N ARG A 24 12.47 13.54 -0.46
CA ARG A 24 11.46 14.63 -0.49
C ARG A 24 10.90 14.98 -1.88
N PHE A 25 11.33 14.26 -2.91
CA PHE A 25 10.91 14.24 -4.30
C PHE A 25 9.99 13.05 -4.66
N VAL A 26 9.23 12.48 -3.72
CA VAL A 26 8.02 11.76 -4.16
C VAL A 26 7.07 12.83 -4.66
N THR A 27 6.78 12.82 -5.96
CA THR A 27 5.81 13.72 -6.60
C THR A 27 4.63 13.95 -5.65
N MET A 28 4.45 15.16 -5.14
CA MET A 28 3.34 15.43 -4.22
C MET A 28 2.04 14.96 -4.87
N ILE A 29 1.10 14.43 -4.07
CA ILE A 29 -0.24 14.13 -4.60
C ILE A 29 -0.74 15.45 -5.21
N GLY A 30 -1.08 15.42 -6.51
CA GLY A 30 -1.45 16.64 -7.22
C GLY A 30 -2.64 17.33 -6.54
N ALA A 31 -2.63 18.65 -6.47
CA ALA A 31 -3.67 19.42 -5.78
C ALA A 31 -5.10 19.02 -6.22
N ALA A 32 -5.30 18.80 -7.53
CA ALA A 32 -6.56 18.32 -8.09
C ALA A 32 -7.00 16.94 -7.56
N ALA A 33 -6.06 16.03 -7.30
CA ALA A 33 -6.37 14.72 -6.72
C ALA A 33 -6.75 14.83 -5.24
N ILE A 34 -6.11 15.77 -4.51
CA ILE A 34 -6.47 16.08 -3.13
C ILE A 34 -7.89 16.68 -3.08
N ASP A 35 -8.22 17.62 -3.95
CA ASP A 35 -9.56 18.21 -3.97
C ASP A 35 -10.63 17.17 -4.36
N LYS A 36 -10.37 16.34 -5.37
CA LYS A 36 -11.25 15.18 -5.70
C LYS A 36 -11.38 14.20 -4.54
N LEU A 37 -10.34 13.98 -3.75
CA LEU A 37 -10.42 13.13 -2.56
C LEU A 37 -11.39 13.72 -1.52
N ALA A 38 -11.43 15.05 -1.37
CA ALA A 38 -12.37 15.68 -0.45
C ALA A 38 -13.83 15.49 -0.90
N GLU A 39 -14.09 15.41 -2.21
CA GLU A 39 -15.43 15.16 -2.75
C GLU A 39 -15.90 13.71 -2.52
N VAL A 40 -14.99 12.73 -2.62
CA VAL A 40 -15.36 11.30 -2.52
C VAL A 40 -15.21 10.72 -1.10
N SER A 41 -14.45 11.37 -0.23
CA SER A 41 -14.24 10.92 1.15
C SER A 41 -15.51 11.14 1.98
N PRO A 42 -16.03 10.13 2.70
CA PRO A 42 -17.26 10.27 3.48
C PRO A 42 -17.24 11.42 4.51
N GLY A 43 -16.07 11.74 5.05
CA GLY A 43 -15.85 12.83 6.01
C GLY A 43 -15.29 14.11 5.40
N GLY A 44 -15.24 14.21 4.07
CA GLY A 44 -14.54 15.31 3.39
C GLY A 44 -13.05 15.34 3.73
N ARG A 45 -12.49 16.54 3.91
CA ARG A 45 -11.09 16.78 4.30
C ARG A 45 -10.89 16.67 5.81
N ARG A 46 -11.19 15.50 6.38
CA ARG A 46 -11.01 15.19 7.81
C ARG A 46 -10.13 13.96 7.99
N CYS A 47 -9.38 13.93 9.08
CA CYS A 47 -8.63 12.72 9.41
C CYS A 47 -9.59 11.56 9.67
N ILE A 48 -9.38 10.42 8.99
CA ILE A 48 -10.28 9.25 9.14
C ILE A 48 -10.25 8.61 10.53
N LEU A 49 -9.20 8.86 11.33
CA LEU A 49 -9.04 8.28 12.66
C LEU A 49 -9.52 9.20 13.78
N THR A 50 -9.18 10.49 13.72
CA THR A 50 -9.56 11.45 14.77
C THR A 50 -10.83 12.23 14.43
N ASN A 51 -11.31 12.13 13.19
CA ASN A 51 -12.39 12.94 12.62
C ASN A 51 -12.15 14.46 12.70
N GLU A 52 -10.89 14.86 12.90
CA GLU A 52 -10.54 16.26 13.05
C GLU A 52 -10.37 16.95 11.70
N GLU A 53 -10.81 18.20 11.65
CA GLU A 53 -10.57 19.17 10.58
C GLU A 53 -9.52 20.20 11.05
N TYR A 54 -8.40 19.72 11.65
CA TYR A 54 -7.26 20.58 12.03
C TYR A 54 -6.83 21.43 10.82
N PRO A 55 -6.24 22.63 11.03
CA PRO A 55 -5.93 23.57 9.94
C PRO A 55 -5.38 22.84 8.74
N ARG A 56 -5.87 23.19 7.54
CA ARG A 56 -5.67 22.47 6.27
C ARG A 56 -4.25 21.92 6.05
N ILE A 57 -3.23 22.58 6.59
CA ILE A 57 -1.82 22.20 6.51
C ILE A 57 -1.44 20.93 7.29
N ALA A 58 -2.25 20.53 8.28
CA ALA A 58 -1.99 19.39 9.15
C ALA A 58 -2.69 18.10 8.69
N ILE A 59 -3.62 18.19 7.74
CA ILE A 59 -4.33 17.05 7.16
C ILE A 59 -3.73 16.73 5.79
N GLU A 60 -3.10 15.57 5.69
CA GLU A 60 -2.39 15.11 4.52
C GLU A 60 -3.14 13.96 3.86
N ALA A 61 -3.05 13.87 2.53
CA ALA A 61 -3.50 12.68 1.81
C ALA A 61 -2.41 11.61 1.88
N ALA A 62 -2.78 10.43 2.37
CA ALA A 62 -1.92 9.26 2.53
C ALA A 62 -2.34 8.16 1.57
N HIS A 63 -1.38 7.42 1.01
CA HIS A 63 -1.67 6.25 0.19
C HIS A 63 -1.83 5.02 1.08
N LEU A 64 -2.91 4.25 0.89
CA LEU A 64 -3.10 2.96 1.57
C LEU A 64 -2.10 1.92 1.05
N LEU A 65 -1.96 1.83 -0.28
CA LEU A 65 -0.92 1.07 -0.96
C LEU A 65 0.20 2.04 -1.39
N PRO A 66 1.43 1.92 -0.85
CA PRO A 66 2.51 2.84 -1.16
C PRO A 66 2.85 2.87 -2.66
N ARG A 67 3.12 4.05 -3.20
CA ARG A 67 3.58 4.20 -4.61
C ARG A 67 4.89 3.47 -4.90
N ALA A 68 5.74 3.31 -3.89
CA ALA A 68 6.99 2.55 -3.99
C ALA A 68 6.78 1.02 -3.95
N THR A 69 5.53 0.53 -3.97
CA THR A 69 5.24 -0.91 -3.99
C THR A 69 5.89 -1.56 -5.21
N LYS A 70 6.65 -2.65 -4.96
CA LYS A 70 7.40 -3.35 -6.00
C LYS A 70 6.46 -3.86 -7.10
N PRO A 71 6.82 -3.76 -8.40
CA PRO A 71 5.95 -4.22 -9.50
C PRO A 71 5.46 -5.66 -9.37
N ARG A 72 6.29 -6.56 -8.82
CA ARG A 72 5.91 -7.95 -8.55
C ARG A 72 4.73 -8.06 -7.57
N LEU A 73 4.69 -7.24 -6.52
CA LEU A 73 3.57 -7.21 -5.57
C LEU A 73 2.32 -6.64 -6.22
N LEU A 74 2.45 -5.59 -7.04
CA LEU A 74 1.32 -5.04 -7.80
C LEU A 74 0.70 -6.08 -8.73
N THR A 75 1.52 -6.88 -9.43
CA THR A 75 1.00 -7.97 -10.27
C THR A 75 0.28 -9.04 -9.44
N ILE A 76 0.75 -9.34 -8.24
CA ILE A 76 0.06 -10.29 -7.34
C ILE A 76 -1.29 -9.72 -6.90
N LEU A 77 -1.34 -8.44 -6.55
CA LEU A 77 -2.58 -7.76 -6.17
C LEU A 77 -3.57 -7.69 -7.34
N GLU A 78 -3.11 -7.39 -8.56
CA GLU A 78 -3.93 -7.42 -9.77
C GLU A 78 -4.59 -8.79 -9.96
N LEU A 79 -3.82 -9.87 -9.81
CA LEU A 79 -4.34 -11.23 -9.91
C LEU A 79 -5.34 -11.53 -8.79
N ALA A 80 -5.02 -11.15 -7.55
CA ALA A 80 -5.90 -11.36 -6.40
C ALA A 80 -7.24 -10.60 -6.55
N PHE A 81 -7.25 -9.47 -7.25
CA PHE A 81 -8.44 -8.67 -7.52
C PHE A 81 -9.09 -8.99 -8.88
N ASN A 82 -8.66 -10.07 -9.55
CA ASN A 82 -9.14 -10.45 -10.89
C ASN A 82 -9.04 -9.31 -11.92
N LEU A 83 -8.05 -8.43 -11.78
CA LEU A 83 -7.75 -7.34 -12.70
C LEU A 83 -6.79 -7.81 -13.80
N LYS A 84 -6.86 -7.19 -14.99
CA LYS A 84 -5.85 -7.46 -16.02
C LYS A 84 -4.51 -6.84 -15.61
N TYR A 85 -3.44 -7.34 -16.22
CA TYR A 85 -2.09 -6.83 -16.00
C TYR A 85 -1.99 -5.33 -16.26
N LYS A 86 -1.34 -4.60 -15.35
CA LYS A 86 -1.17 -3.13 -15.37
C LYS A 86 -2.49 -2.35 -15.29
N GLN A 87 -3.56 -2.93 -14.75
CA GLN A 87 -4.81 -2.23 -14.51
C GLN A 87 -4.98 -1.73 -13.07
N LEU A 88 -4.11 -2.15 -12.13
CA LEU A 88 -4.13 -1.61 -10.78
C LEU A 88 -3.43 -0.25 -10.75
N HIS A 89 -4.22 0.83 -10.71
CA HIS A 89 -3.69 2.19 -10.60
C HIS A 89 -3.57 2.62 -9.14
N ILE A 90 -2.35 2.90 -8.67
CA ILE A 90 -2.07 3.28 -7.28
C ILE A 90 -2.46 4.74 -7.00
N ASP A 91 -2.36 5.61 -8.00
CA ASP A 91 -2.62 7.06 -7.87
C ASP A 91 -4.10 7.39 -8.06
N THR A 92 -4.97 6.59 -7.45
CA THR A 92 -6.43 6.77 -7.47
C THR A 92 -6.93 7.27 -6.13
N THR A 93 -8.01 8.06 -6.13
CA THR A 93 -8.66 8.53 -4.89
C THR A 93 -9.15 7.37 -4.01
N ARG A 94 -9.42 6.19 -4.58
CA ARG A 94 -9.78 4.97 -3.82
C ARG A 94 -8.63 4.40 -2.98
N ASN A 95 -7.39 4.75 -3.33
CA ASN A 95 -6.19 4.35 -2.60
C ASN A 95 -5.68 5.48 -1.68
N LEU A 96 -6.43 6.57 -1.55
CA LEU A 96 -6.06 7.72 -0.74
C LEU A 96 -7.01 7.87 0.45
N VAL A 97 -6.46 8.30 1.58
CA VAL A 97 -7.22 8.69 2.77
C VAL A 97 -6.63 9.94 3.38
N TYR A 98 -7.43 10.70 4.12
CA TYR A 98 -6.94 11.84 4.87
C TYR A 98 -6.47 11.43 6.27
N LEU A 99 -5.24 11.80 6.61
CA LEU A 99 -4.64 11.54 7.92
C LEU A 99 -4.01 12.82 8.46
N ARG A 100 -4.01 12.97 9.79
CA ARG A 100 -3.19 13.99 10.44
C ARG A 100 -1.71 13.68 10.20
N ALA A 101 -0.87 14.70 10.00
CA ALA A 101 0.52 14.51 9.55
C ALA A 101 1.38 13.59 10.46
N ASP A 102 1.17 13.62 11.78
CA ASP A 102 1.81 12.71 12.74
C ASP A 102 1.34 11.26 12.58
N ILE A 103 0.03 11.05 12.41
CA ILE A 103 -0.58 9.75 12.17
C ILE A 103 -0.16 9.20 10.80
N HIS A 104 -0.12 10.03 9.76
CA HIS A 104 0.37 9.66 8.43
C HIS A 104 1.82 9.18 8.49
N ARG A 105 2.68 9.88 9.23
CA ARG A 105 4.06 9.43 9.48
C ARG A 105 4.07 8.08 10.20
N SER A 106 3.27 7.90 11.25
CA SER A 106 3.19 6.62 11.97
C SER A 106 2.72 5.47 11.05
N PHE A 107 1.70 5.71 10.22
CA PHE A 107 1.18 4.75 9.24
C PHE A 107 2.25 4.30 8.24
N ASN A 108 3.02 5.23 7.67
CA ASN A 108 4.06 4.92 6.69
C ASN A 108 5.27 4.17 7.28
N HIS A 109 5.44 4.16 8.61
CA HIS A 109 6.52 3.47 9.31
C HIS A 109 6.02 2.20 10.03
N ASP A 110 4.93 1.61 9.54
CA ASP A 110 4.34 0.39 10.10
C ASP A 110 3.95 0.50 11.59
N GLY A 111 3.71 1.73 12.09
CA GLY A 111 3.32 1.96 13.47
C GLY A 111 1.91 1.44 13.79
N PHE A 112 1.06 1.34 12.76
CA PHE A 112 -0.24 0.68 12.79
C PHE A 112 -0.70 0.35 11.37
N LEU A 113 -1.77 -0.43 11.26
CA LEU A 113 -2.41 -0.77 9.98
C LEU A 113 -3.92 -0.65 10.08
N LEU A 114 -4.58 -0.43 8.93
CA LEU A 114 -6.04 -0.40 8.84
C LEU A 114 -6.52 -1.78 8.41
N LEU A 115 -7.34 -2.42 9.23
CA LEU A 115 -7.99 -3.70 8.88
C LEU A 115 -9.45 -3.45 8.50
N PRO A 116 -9.94 -4.08 7.41
CA PRO A 116 -11.37 -4.18 7.18
C PRO A 116 -12.07 -4.84 8.36
N THR A 117 -13.34 -4.52 8.56
CA THR A 117 -14.11 -5.19 9.62
C THR A 117 -14.29 -6.66 9.28
N ARG A 118 -14.56 -7.50 10.29
CA ARG A 118 -14.89 -8.92 10.07
C ARG A 118 -16.05 -9.09 9.09
N LYS A 119 -17.04 -8.19 9.14
CA LYS A 119 -18.18 -8.19 8.22
C LYS A 119 -17.73 -7.96 6.78
N ASP A 120 -16.84 -7.00 6.55
CA ASP A 120 -16.32 -6.73 5.22
C ASP A 120 -15.46 -7.89 4.70
N LEU A 121 -14.60 -8.46 5.54
CA LEU A 121 -13.84 -9.65 5.21
C LEU A 121 -14.73 -10.83 4.84
N GLN A 122 -15.83 -11.04 5.58
CA GLN A 122 -16.78 -12.10 5.28
C GLN A 122 -17.43 -11.87 3.91
N ARG A 123 -17.86 -10.64 3.58
CA ARG A 123 -18.41 -10.34 2.25
C ARG A 123 -17.42 -10.63 1.12
N VAL A 124 -16.13 -10.37 1.32
CA VAL A 124 -15.08 -10.70 0.34
C VAL A 124 -14.96 -12.21 0.17
N ILE A 125 -14.99 -12.98 1.26
CA ILE A 125 -14.97 -14.44 1.21
C ILE A 125 -16.20 -14.96 0.45
N ASP A 126 -17.39 -14.51 0.84
CA ASP A 126 -18.66 -14.94 0.24
C ASP A 126 -18.69 -14.63 -1.26
N PHE A 127 -18.25 -13.43 -1.66
CA PHE A 127 -18.11 -13.03 -3.05
C PHE A 127 -17.16 -13.96 -3.81
N THR A 128 -15.95 -14.17 -3.27
CA THR A 128 -14.92 -15.01 -3.88
C THR A 128 -15.39 -16.47 -4.04
N LEU A 129 -16.17 -16.98 -3.08
CA LEU A 129 -16.73 -18.33 -3.15
C LEU A 129 -17.90 -18.44 -4.12
N SER A 130 -18.67 -17.36 -4.33
CA SER A 130 -19.83 -17.32 -5.23
C SER A 130 -19.46 -17.23 -6.71
N GLU A 131 -18.34 -16.60 -7.07
CA GLU A 131 -17.91 -16.41 -8.47
C GLU A 131 -16.94 -17.49 -8.99
N ASN A 132 -16.95 -18.69 -8.40
CA ASN A 132 -16.08 -19.79 -8.84
C ASN A 132 -16.48 -20.35 -10.22
N GLU A 133 -15.99 -19.73 -11.29
CA GLU A 133 -15.04 -20.44 -12.15
C GLU A 133 -13.63 -19.87 -11.88
N PRO A 134 -12.65 -20.69 -11.50
CA PRO A 134 -11.29 -20.21 -11.31
C PRO A 134 -10.72 -19.76 -12.67
N THR A 135 -10.66 -18.45 -12.91
CA THR A 135 -9.94 -17.86 -14.04
C THR A 135 -8.43 -18.03 -13.83
N LYS A 136 -7.95 -19.22 -14.19
CA LYS A 136 -6.55 -19.64 -14.35
C LYS A 136 -5.62 -19.31 -13.17
N THR A 137 -5.11 -20.36 -12.55
CA THR A 137 -4.11 -20.27 -11.49
C THR A 137 -2.87 -19.47 -11.91
N TYR A 138 -2.13 -18.89 -10.95
CA TYR A 138 -0.86 -18.19 -11.19
C TYR A 138 0.13 -18.99 -12.08
N LYS A 139 0.14 -20.33 -11.93
CA LYS A 139 0.94 -21.25 -12.75
C LYS A 139 0.47 -21.33 -14.21
N GLU A 140 -0.83 -21.22 -14.46
CA GLU A 140 -1.42 -21.24 -15.80
C GLU A 140 -1.26 -19.91 -16.52
N VAL A 141 -1.43 -18.77 -15.82
CA VAL A 141 -1.14 -17.44 -16.36
C VAL A 141 0.35 -17.32 -16.72
N ARG A 142 1.25 -17.84 -15.87
CA ARG A 142 2.69 -17.89 -16.16
C ARG A 142 3.01 -18.79 -17.37
N ARG A 143 2.35 -19.95 -17.50
CA ARG A 143 2.54 -20.86 -18.65
C ARG A 143 2.06 -20.23 -19.96
N LEU A 144 0.88 -19.62 -19.97
CA LEU A 144 0.33 -18.93 -21.15
C LEU A 144 1.20 -17.75 -21.59
N ARG A 145 1.82 -17.04 -20.65
CA ARG A 145 2.79 -15.99 -20.97
C ARG A 145 4.06 -16.54 -21.62
N LEU A 146 4.59 -17.67 -21.13
CA LEU A 146 5.78 -18.31 -21.71
C LEU A 146 5.54 -18.87 -23.12
N SER A 147 4.30 -19.27 -23.44
CA SER A 147 3.94 -19.73 -24.80
C SER A 147 3.73 -18.58 -25.79
N ILE A 148 3.29 -17.40 -25.33
CA ILE A 148 3.06 -16.21 -26.19
C ILE A 148 4.37 -15.45 -26.49
N SER A 149 5.45 -15.71 -25.74
CA SER A 149 6.74 -15.02 -25.87
C SER A 149 7.73 -15.65 -26.87
N ARG A 150 7.31 -16.66 -27.65
CA ARG A 150 8.16 -17.25 -28.71
C ARG A 150 7.76 -16.66 -30.06
N PRO A 151 8.55 -15.73 -30.64
CA PRO A 151 8.38 -15.36 -32.03
C PRO A 151 8.71 -16.57 -32.91
N GLN A 152 7.90 -16.80 -33.95
CA GLN A 152 8.31 -17.58 -35.12
C GLN A 152 9.31 -16.77 -35.95
#